data_AF-A0A657BDW1-F1
#
_entry.id   AF-A0A657BDW1-F1
#
_cell.length_a   1.000
_cell.length_b   1.000
_cell.length_c   1.000
_cell.angle_alpha   90.00
_cell.angle_beta   90.00
_cell.angle_gamma   90.00
#
_symmetry.space_group_name_H-M   'P 1'
#
loop_
_entity.id
_entity.type
_entity.pdbx_description
1 polymer ?
#
loop_
_entity_poly.entity_id
_entity_poly.type
_entity_poly.pdbx_seq_one_letter_code
_entity_poly.pdbx_strand_id
1 'polypeptide(L)'
;MRSVLLLFTAVFILGGCSTTTWRDATRESANIAPLPSEYTDAIVQVYAADTWGWRGIFAVHTWISVKPSNADTYTVLEVVGWRAKWGVPVLRVEADLPDRHWYGAEPELVYEKRGEGVDDMIKQILEASRDYPWANEYVVFPGPNSNTYPAWLAEQVDGFDPDLPFRAIGSGWTP
;
A
#
# COMPACT_ATOMS: atom_id res chain seq x y z
N MET A 1 -16.91 -55.59 2.03
CA MET A 1 -15.61 -55.07 1.55
C MET A 1 -15.71 -53.55 1.49
N ARG A 2 -14.95 -52.90 2.39
CA ARG A 2 -14.51 -51.49 2.43
C ARG A 2 -15.40 -50.41 1.79
N SER A 3 -16.19 -49.79 2.64
CA SER A 3 -16.82 -48.48 2.45
C SER A 3 -15.77 -47.43 2.03
N VAL A 4 -15.93 -46.90 0.83
CA VAL A 4 -15.32 -45.63 0.42
C VAL A 4 -16.28 -44.55 0.89
N LEU A 5 -15.96 -43.91 2.02
CA LEU A 5 -16.61 -42.69 2.46
C LEU A 5 -15.53 -41.63 2.54
N LEU A 6 -15.48 -40.79 1.50
CA LEU A 6 -14.87 -39.47 1.59
C LEU A 6 -15.57 -38.70 2.71
N LEU A 7 -14.81 -38.14 3.64
CA LEU A 7 -14.98 -36.74 3.99
C LEU A 7 -13.66 -36.22 4.57
N PHE A 8 -13.18 -35.15 3.97
CA PHE A 8 -11.97 -34.41 4.30
C PHE A 8 -11.96 -33.97 5.76
N THR A 9 -11.32 -34.75 6.62
CA THR A 9 -10.88 -34.27 7.94
C THR A 9 -9.47 -33.70 7.79
N ALA A 10 -9.32 -32.70 6.92
CA ALA A 10 -8.16 -31.81 6.95
C ALA A 10 -8.43 -30.77 8.04
N VAL A 11 -8.23 -31.21 9.28
CA VAL A 11 -8.17 -30.34 10.44
C VAL A 11 -6.92 -29.47 10.27
N PHE A 12 -7.07 -28.34 9.60
CA PHE A 12 -6.13 -27.22 9.66
C PHE A 12 -6.20 -26.61 11.07
N ILE A 13 -5.66 -27.31 12.07
CA ILE A 13 -5.25 -26.68 13.33
C ILE A 13 -3.79 -26.28 13.13
N LEU A 14 -3.62 -25.16 12.42
CA LEU A 14 -2.51 -24.25 12.68
C LEU A 14 -3.13 -22.92 13.11
N GLY A 15 -3.96 -22.98 14.16
CA GLY A 15 -4.29 -21.82 14.96
C GLY A 15 -3.06 -21.44 15.78
N GLY A 16 -2.07 -20.84 15.13
CA GLY A 16 -1.05 -20.09 15.85
C GLY A 16 -1.78 -18.98 16.60
N CYS A 17 -1.87 -19.09 17.92
CA CYS A 17 -2.23 -17.98 18.78
C CYS A 17 -1.16 -16.89 18.61
N SER A 18 -1.27 -16.04 17.58
CA SER A 18 -0.59 -14.75 17.63
C SER A 18 -1.37 -13.90 18.62
N THR A 19 -0.82 -13.71 19.81
CA THR A 19 -1.33 -12.77 20.81
C THR A 19 -1.16 -11.31 20.38
N THR A 20 -0.44 -11.06 19.29
CA THR A 20 -0.23 -9.73 18.71
C THR A 20 -1.53 -9.20 18.13
N THR A 21 -2.12 -8.20 18.78
CA THR A 21 -3.22 -7.46 18.17
C THR A 21 -2.64 -6.51 17.12
N TRP A 22 -3.46 -6.09 16.15
CA TRP A 22 -3.03 -5.10 15.14
C TRP A 22 -2.48 -3.81 15.78
N ARG A 23 -2.89 -3.50 17.03
CA ARG A 23 -2.43 -2.34 17.77
C ARG A 23 -0.95 -2.44 18.11
N ASP A 24 -0.50 -3.62 18.48
CA ASP A 24 0.88 -3.91 18.93
C ASP A 24 1.82 -4.24 17.77
N ALA A 25 1.29 -4.41 16.56
CA ALA A 25 2.08 -4.68 15.37
C ALA A 25 2.96 -3.47 15.00
N THR A 26 4.23 -3.72 14.68
CA THR A 26 5.18 -2.64 14.35
C THR A 26 4.73 -1.83 13.15
N ARG A 27 5.04 -0.53 13.22
CA ARG A 27 4.91 0.48 12.15
C ARG A 27 6.22 1.26 12.02
N GLU A 28 7.31 0.70 12.52
CA GLU A 28 8.64 1.29 12.38
C GLU A 28 9.05 1.27 10.90
N SER A 29 9.93 2.17 10.51
CA SER A 29 10.53 2.19 9.17
C SER A 29 11.28 0.88 8.92
N ALA A 30 11.19 0.37 7.69
CA ALA A 30 12.01 -0.73 7.22
C ALA A 30 13.44 -0.31 6.84
N ASN A 31 13.76 0.99 6.90
CA ASN A 31 15.05 1.58 6.53
C ASN A 31 15.45 1.30 5.06
N ILE A 32 14.47 1.23 4.18
CA ILE A 32 14.59 1.13 2.73
C ILE A 32 14.76 2.53 2.12
N ALA A 33 13.91 3.48 2.54
CA ALA A 33 13.96 4.83 2.03
C ALA A 33 15.17 5.59 2.60
N PRO A 34 15.89 6.39 1.79
CA PRO A 34 16.98 7.20 2.32
C PRO A 34 16.42 8.28 3.26
N LEU A 35 17.18 8.60 4.31
CA LEU A 35 16.82 9.68 5.21
C LEU A 35 16.79 11.02 4.44
N PRO A 36 15.79 11.89 4.68
CA PRO A 36 15.73 13.21 4.04
C PRO A 36 17.01 14.04 4.25
N SER A 37 17.68 13.86 5.38
CA SER A 37 18.96 14.52 5.72
C SER A 37 20.17 14.00 4.94
N GLU A 38 20.08 12.81 4.36
CA GLU A 38 21.19 12.15 3.65
C GLU A 38 21.02 12.19 2.13
N TYR A 39 19.80 12.42 1.65
CA TYR A 39 19.49 12.48 0.23
C TYR A 39 18.56 13.65 -0.09
N THR A 40 19.10 14.67 -0.74
CA THR A 40 18.38 15.94 -1.00
C THR A 40 17.48 15.87 -2.22
N ASP A 41 17.80 15.07 -3.24
CA ASP A 41 17.03 15.08 -4.49
C ASP A 41 15.63 14.51 -4.30
N ALA A 42 14.71 14.87 -5.20
CA ALA A 42 13.35 14.37 -5.20
C ALA A 42 13.29 12.85 -5.35
N ILE A 43 12.34 12.21 -4.66
CA ILE A 43 12.09 10.77 -4.67
C ILE A 43 10.59 10.50 -4.77
N VAL A 44 10.21 9.55 -5.64
CA VAL A 44 8.92 8.85 -5.62
C VAL A 44 9.21 7.37 -5.41
N GLN A 45 8.57 6.76 -4.42
CA GLN A 45 8.65 5.33 -4.13
C GLN A 45 7.24 4.74 -4.01
N VAL A 46 7.08 3.49 -4.44
CA VAL A 46 5.85 2.72 -4.19
C VAL A 46 6.23 1.44 -3.48
N TYR A 47 5.43 1.10 -2.47
CA TYR A 47 5.65 -0.05 -1.62
C TYR A 47 4.46 -1.01 -1.69
N ALA A 48 4.74 -2.29 -1.48
CA ALA A 48 3.74 -3.33 -1.27
C ALA A 48 4.12 -4.14 -0.02
N ALA A 49 3.14 -4.47 0.82
CA ALA A 49 3.35 -5.34 1.98
C ALA A 49 2.15 -6.27 2.18
N ASP A 50 2.36 -7.44 2.77
CA ASP A 50 1.26 -8.37 3.08
C ASP A 50 0.19 -7.70 3.96
N THR A 51 -1.09 -7.86 3.60
CA THR A 51 -2.18 -7.32 4.44
C THR A 51 -2.23 -7.99 5.82
N TRP A 52 -2.70 -7.26 6.82
CA TRP A 52 -2.74 -7.78 8.19
C TRP A 52 -3.57 -9.06 8.35
N GLY A 53 -3.02 -10.02 9.10
CA GLY A 53 -3.67 -11.27 9.49
C GLY A 53 -3.77 -12.29 8.34
N TRP A 54 -4.79 -13.16 8.37
CA TRP A 54 -4.96 -14.23 7.37
C TRP A 54 -5.10 -13.73 5.93
N ARG A 55 -5.50 -12.45 5.76
CA ARG A 55 -5.63 -11.80 4.45
C ARG A 55 -4.27 -11.64 3.76
N GLY A 56 -3.20 -11.49 4.54
CA GLY A 56 -1.83 -11.40 4.06
C GLY A 56 -1.35 -12.63 3.30
N ILE A 57 -2.06 -13.75 3.35
CA ILE A 57 -1.76 -14.91 2.50
C ILE A 57 -2.14 -14.61 1.03
N PHE A 58 -3.16 -13.78 0.79
CA PHE A 58 -3.79 -13.62 -0.53
C PHE A 58 -3.74 -12.20 -1.08
N ALA A 59 -3.52 -11.19 -0.24
CA ALA A 59 -3.59 -9.79 -0.65
C ALA A 59 -2.46 -8.97 -0.02
N VAL A 60 -1.96 -8.03 -0.82
CA VAL A 60 -1.03 -6.98 -0.38
C VAL A 60 -1.75 -5.63 -0.22
N HIS A 61 -1.14 -4.75 0.55
CA HIS A 61 -1.48 -3.33 0.64
C HIS A 61 -0.37 -2.52 -0.02
N THR A 62 -0.74 -1.62 -0.93
CA THR A 62 0.20 -0.73 -1.61
C THR A 62 0.02 0.73 -1.22
N TRP A 63 1.11 1.48 -1.20
CA TRP A 63 1.12 2.92 -0.97
C TRP A 63 2.25 3.62 -1.71
N ILE A 64 2.13 4.94 -1.84
CA ILE A 64 3.11 5.80 -2.51
C ILE A 64 3.72 6.73 -1.47
N SER A 65 5.03 6.94 -1.55
CA SER A 65 5.78 7.88 -0.72
C SER A 65 6.51 8.85 -1.63
N VAL A 66 6.31 10.14 -1.41
CA VAL A 66 6.93 11.21 -2.19
C VAL A 66 7.74 12.15 -1.30
N LYS A 67 8.90 12.58 -1.79
CA LYS A 67 9.74 13.58 -1.13
C LYS A 67 10.25 14.54 -2.21
N PRO A 68 9.77 15.80 -2.26
CA PRO A 68 10.34 16.83 -3.12
C PRO A 68 11.82 17.08 -2.82
N SER A 69 12.51 17.71 -3.76
CA SER A 69 13.91 18.12 -3.54
C SER A 69 14.02 19.04 -2.33
N ASN A 70 14.99 18.76 -1.47
CA ASN A 70 15.26 19.47 -0.21
C ASN A 70 14.14 19.42 0.84
N ALA A 71 13.14 18.55 0.68
CA ALA A 71 12.12 18.36 1.70
C ALA A 71 12.67 17.57 2.91
N ASP A 72 12.31 18.00 4.12
CA ASP A 72 12.75 17.37 5.38
C ASP A 72 11.95 16.12 5.75
N THR A 73 10.83 15.86 5.07
CA THR A 73 9.92 14.73 5.36
C THR A 73 9.35 14.15 4.06
N TYR A 74 8.93 12.88 4.13
CA TYR A 74 8.13 12.25 3.09
C TYR A 74 6.65 12.53 3.31
N THR A 75 5.89 12.62 2.23
CA THR A 75 4.43 12.55 2.24
C THR A 75 4.01 11.16 1.77
N VAL A 76 3.19 10.48 2.56
CA VAL A 76 2.64 9.16 2.23
C VAL A 76 1.21 9.32 1.73
N LEU A 77 0.93 8.69 0.58
CA LEU A 77 -0.36 8.64 -0.08
C LEU A 77 -0.86 7.20 -0.13
N GLU A 78 -2.02 6.95 0.46
CA GLU A 78 -2.57 5.61 0.56
C GLU A 78 -4.07 5.60 0.78
N VAL A 79 -4.70 4.48 0.41
CA VAL A 79 -6.13 4.23 0.68
C VAL A 79 -6.25 3.18 1.78
N VAL A 80 -6.90 3.54 2.89
CA VAL A 80 -6.99 2.69 4.08
C VAL A 80 -8.45 2.46 4.48
N GLY A 81 -8.95 1.26 4.19
CA GLY A 81 -10.38 0.95 4.27
C GLY A 81 -11.02 1.08 5.65
N TRP A 82 -10.29 0.85 6.75
CA TRP A 82 -10.90 1.01 8.08
C TRP A 82 -11.18 2.47 8.44
N ARG A 83 -10.60 3.46 7.75
CA ARG A 83 -10.89 4.89 7.95
C ARG A 83 -12.35 5.23 7.67
N ALA A 84 -12.99 4.54 6.73
CA ALA A 84 -14.42 4.70 6.44
C ALA A 84 -15.30 4.46 7.69
N LYS A 85 -14.88 3.56 8.59
CA LYS A 85 -15.60 3.28 9.85
C LYS A 85 -15.61 4.48 10.81
N TRP A 86 -14.71 5.44 10.61
CA TRP A 86 -14.57 6.66 11.40
C TRP A 86 -15.21 7.87 10.70
N GLY A 87 -15.89 7.68 9.57
CA GLY A 87 -16.57 8.75 8.82
C GLY A 87 -15.63 9.75 8.16
N VAL A 88 -14.36 9.37 7.94
CA VAL A 88 -13.35 10.19 7.25
C VAL A 88 -12.95 9.55 5.92
N PRO A 89 -12.40 10.32 4.95
CA PRO A 89 -11.94 9.79 3.68
C PRO A 89 -10.98 8.61 3.86
N VAL A 90 -11.13 7.60 3.00
CA VAL A 90 -10.24 6.42 3.00
C VAL A 90 -8.89 6.76 2.38
N LEU A 91 -8.85 7.71 1.45
CA LEU A 91 -7.61 8.31 0.98
C LEU A 91 -6.98 9.15 2.11
N ARG A 92 -5.70 8.89 2.37
CA ARG A 92 -4.85 9.59 3.33
C ARG A 92 -3.64 10.14 2.57
N VAL A 93 -3.36 11.43 2.75
CA VAL A 93 -2.21 12.13 2.19
C VAL A 93 -1.62 13.00 3.30
N GLU A 94 -0.55 12.55 3.93
CA GLU A 94 0.07 13.27 5.05
C GLU A 94 1.54 12.92 5.24
N ALA A 95 2.26 13.72 6.03
CA ALA A 95 3.65 13.44 6.38
C ALA A 95 3.73 12.19 7.27
N ASP A 96 4.55 11.22 6.89
CA ASP A 96 4.72 9.95 7.62
C ASP A 96 6.03 9.25 7.21
N LEU A 97 6.34 8.14 7.88
CA LEU A 97 7.43 7.24 7.50
C LEU A 97 7.13 6.59 6.14
N PRO A 98 8.04 6.72 5.15
CA PRO A 98 7.79 6.32 3.77
C PRO A 98 7.62 4.80 3.58
N ASP A 99 8.32 4.01 4.38
CA ASP A 99 8.52 2.57 4.24
C ASP A 99 8.20 1.84 5.54
N ARG A 100 7.21 2.36 6.29
CA ARG A 100 6.80 1.73 7.54
C ARG A 100 6.31 0.31 7.31
N HIS A 101 6.57 -0.57 8.28
CA HIS A 101 5.94 -1.86 8.33
C HIS A 101 4.42 -1.71 8.26
N TRP A 102 3.78 -2.47 7.35
CA TRP A 102 2.34 -2.52 7.29
C TRP A 102 1.82 -3.49 8.34
N TYR A 103 1.65 -2.97 9.55
CA TYR A 103 1.19 -3.77 10.69
C TYR A 103 2.08 -5.02 10.87
N GLY A 104 3.39 -4.84 10.98
CA GLY A 104 4.33 -5.94 11.14
C GLY A 104 4.76 -6.67 9.87
N ALA A 105 4.12 -6.42 8.71
CA ALA A 105 4.64 -6.89 7.43
C ALA A 105 5.70 -5.90 6.92
N GLU A 106 6.90 -6.39 6.64
CA GLU A 106 7.96 -5.60 6.00
C GLU A 106 7.57 -5.28 4.55
N PRO A 107 7.67 -4.02 4.10
CA PRO A 107 7.37 -3.65 2.73
C PRO A 107 8.47 -4.05 1.75
N GLU A 108 8.03 -4.32 0.52
CA GLU A 108 8.87 -4.42 -0.67
C GLU A 108 8.74 -3.13 -1.49
N LEU A 109 9.85 -2.66 -2.03
CA LEU A 109 9.88 -1.52 -2.95
C LEU A 109 9.54 -2.02 -4.37
N VAL A 110 8.42 -1.55 -4.92
CA VAL A 110 7.89 -2.00 -6.23
C VAL A 110 8.02 -0.93 -7.33
N TYR A 111 8.44 0.27 -6.96
CA TYR A 111 8.78 1.35 -7.89
C TYR A 111 9.65 2.37 -7.22
N GLU A 112 10.59 2.94 -7.96
CA GLU A 112 11.36 4.09 -7.51
C GLU A 112 11.76 5.00 -8.68
N LYS A 113 11.66 6.30 -8.47
CA LYS A 113 12.28 7.31 -9.32
C LYS A 113 12.93 8.39 -8.48
N ARG A 114 14.13 8.80 -8.86
CA ARG A 114 14.90 9.85 -8.17
C ARG A 114 15.49 10.87 -9.13
N GLY A 115 15.79 12.07 -8.63
CA GLY A 115 16.57 13.07 -9.36
C GLY A 115 15.75 13.91 -10.35
N GLU A 116 16.34 14.20 -11.51
CA GLU A 116 15.79 15.14 -12.49
C GLU A 116 14.37 14.78 -12.95
N GLY A 117 13.48 15.77 -13.01
CA GLY A 117 12.08 15.61 -13.40
C GLY A 117 11.17 14.99 -12.34
N VAL A 118 11.71 14.50 -11.22
CA VAL A 118 10.90 13.86 -10.17
C VAL A 118 10.07 14.86 -9.38
N ASP A 119 10.55 16.09 -9.16
CA ASP A 119 9.74 17.15 -8.54
C ASP A 119 8.46 17.43 -9.31
N ASP A 120 8.52 17.42 -10.65
CA ASP A 120 7.34 17.64 -11.49
C ASP A 120 6.41 16.42 -11.49
N MET A 121 6.95 15.20 -11.46
CA MET A 121 6.15 13.98 -11.23
C MET A 121 5.43 14.04 -9.88
N ILE A 122 6.10 14.48 -8.81
CA ILE A 122 5.49 14.61 -7.48
C ILE A 122 4.32 15.60 -7.53
N LYS A 123 4.49 16.75 -8.18
CA LYS A 123 3.38 17.71 -8.35
C LYS A 123 2.19 17.08 -9.06
N GLN A 124 2.43 16.38 -10.17
CA GLN A 124 1.37 15.70 -10.92
C GLN A 124 0.67 14.60 -10.10
N ILE A 125 1.42 13.80 -9.34
CA ILE A 125 0.86 12.81 -8.41
C ILE A 125 -0.04 13.51 -7.40
N LEU A 126 0.44 14.56 -6.73
CA LEU A 126 -0.32 15.28 -5.72
C LEU A 126 -1.57 15.97 -6.28
N GLU A 127 -1.50 16.46 -7.52
CA GLU A 127 -2.64 17.05 -8.23
C GLU A 127 -3.68 15.98 -8.58
N ALA A 128 -3.27 14.91 -9.29
CA ALA A 128 -4.16 13.81 -9.63
C ALA A 128 -4.81 13.17 -8.39
N SER A 129 -4.07 13.05 -7.28
CA SER A 129 -4.60 12.51 -6.02
C SER A 129 -5.84 13.24 -5.50
N ARG A 130 -5.99 14.53 -5.80
CA ARG A 130 -7.17 15.34 -5.39
C ARG A 130 -8.43 14.94 -6.16
N ASP A 131 -8.25 14.41 -7.37
CA ASP A 131 -9.32 14.00 -8.28
C ASP A 131 -9.62 12.50 -8.19
N TYR A 132 -9.00 11.79 -7.23
CA TYR A 132 -9.21 10.35 -7.06
C TYR A 132 -10.69 10.02 -6.80
N PRO A 133 -11.37 9.28 -7.70
CA PRO A 133 -12.82 9.15 -7.66
C PRO A 133 -13.35 8.35 -6.46
N TRP A 134 -12.52 7.48 -5.87
CA TRP A 134 -12.91 6.61 -4.75
C TRP A 134 -12.31 7.05 -3.42
N ALA A 135 -12.04 8.36 -3.24
CA ALA A 135 -11.44 8.88 -2.00
C ALA A 135 -12.27 8.60 -0.72
N ASN A 136 -13.56 8.27 -0.86
CA ASN A 136 -14.50 7.96 0.23
C ASN A 136 -15.07 6.53 0.17
N GLU A 137 -14.65 5.70 -0.78
CA GLU A 137 -15.19 4.37 -1.00
C GLU A 137 -14.12 3.30 -0.88
N TYR A 138 -14.44 2.18 -0.23
CA TYR A 138 -13.54 1.05 -0.12
C TYR A 138 -14.29 -0.27 -0.17
N VAL A 139 -13.91 -1.12 -1.13
CA VAL A 139 -14.42 -2.46 -1.31
C VAL A 139 -13.24 -3.44 -1.29
N VAL A 140 -13.26 -4.37 -0.35
CA VAL A 140 -12.14 -5.31 -0.11
C VAL A 140 -11.79 -6.13 -1.36
N PHE A 141 -12.80 -6.58 -2.10
CA PHE A 141 -12.63 -7.40 -3.31
C PHE A 141 -13.78 -7.19 -4.30
N PRO A 142 -13.50 -7.01 -5.61
CA PRO A 142 -12.17 -6.86 -6.18
C PRO A 142 -11.60 -5.44 -5.96
N GLY A 143 -12.41 -4.41 -5.80
CA GLY A 143 -12.01 -3.01 -5.62
C GLY A 143 -13.25 -2.10 -5.62
N PRO A 144 -13.10 -0.77 -5.44
CA PRO A 144 -11.85 -0.02 -5.31
C PRO A 144 -11.20 -0.20 -3.92
N ASN A 145 -9.88 -0.36 -3.87
CA ASN A 145 -9.12 -0.56 -2.63
C ASN A 145 -7.73 0.11 -2.67
N SER A 146 -6.80 -0.30 -1.79
CA SER A 146 -5.45 0.26 -1.74
C SER A 146 -4.61 0.01 -2.99
N ASN A 147 -4.91 -1.06 -3.73
CA ASN A 147 -4.20 -1.40 -4.97
C ASN A 147 -4.76 -0.64 -6.18
N THR A 148 -6.03 -0.25 -6.13
CA THR A 148 -6.66 0.61 -7.16
C THR A 148 -5.98 1.97 -7.26
N TYR A 149 -5.54 2.51 -6.12
CA TYR A 149 -5.06 3.88 -6.07
C TYR A 149 -3.73 4.11 -6.82
N PRO A 150 -2.64 3.34 -6.58
CA PRO A 150 -1.42 3.47 -7.37
C PRO A 150 -1.62 3.12 -8.85
N ALA A 151 -2.46 2.13 -9.16
CA ALA A 151 -2.78 1.78 -10.54
C ALA A 151 -3.49 2.91 -11.29
N TRP A 152 -4.50 3.53 -10.65
CA TRP A 152 -5.19 4.68 -11.22
C TRP A 152 -4.25 5.87 -11.43
N LEU A 153 -3.35 6.16 -10.48
CA LEU A 153 -2.35 7.21 -10.63
C LEU A 153 -1.38 6.95 -11.79
N ALA A 154 -1.04 5.69 -12.06
CA ALA A 154 -0.21 5.30 -13.21
C ALA A 154 -0.87 5.63 -14.56
N GLU A 155 -2.21 5.63 -14.62
CA GLU A 155 -2.95 6.08 -15.79
C GLU A 155 -3.03 7.61 -15.91
N GLN A 156 -2.81 8.36 -14.81
CA GLN A 156 -2.92 9.82 -14.79
C GLN A 156 -1.58 10.55 -14.96
N VAL A 157 -0.46 9.93 -14.58
CA VAL A 157 0.85 10.59 -14.47
C VAL A 157 1.86 9.92 -15.39
N ASP A 158 2.28 10.64 -16.44
CA ASP A 158 3.23 10.13 -17.41
C ASP A 158 4.55 9.72 -16.77
N GLY A 159 4.96 8.48 -17.04
CA GLY A 159 6.20 7.90 -16.55
C GLY A 159 6.19 7.46 -15.08
N PHE A 160 5.03 7.49 -14.40
CA PHE A 160 4.80 6.80 -13.13
C PHE A 160 4.19 5.41 -13.43
N ASP A 161 5.00 4.36 -13.34
CA ASP A 161 4.61 3.00 -13.77
C ASP A 161 5.07 1.95 -12.75
N PRO A 162 4.36 1.82 -11.60
CA PRO A 162 4.74 0.86 -10.57
C PRO A 162 4.45 -0.59 -10.98
N ASP A 163 5.42 -1.47 -10.75
CA ASP A 163 5.30 -2.91 -11.02
C ASP A 163 4.53 -3.60 -9.87
N LEU A 164 3.22 -3.38 -9.83
CA LEU A 164 2.37 -3.90 -8.77
C LEU A 164 2.33 -5.44 -8.83
N PRO A 165 2.53 -6.13 -7.69
CA PRO A 165 2.57 -7.58 -7.67
C PRO A 165 1.21 -8.18 -8.07
N PHE A 166 1.20 -9.40 -8.62
CA PHE A 166 -0.05 -10.10 -8.99
C PHE A 166 -1.08 -10.19 -7.84
N ARG A 167 -0.60 -10.20 -6.59
CA ARG A 167 -1.42 -10.22 -5.37
C ARG A 167 -2.05 -8.86 -5.02
N ALA A 168 -1.74 -7.80 -5.77
CA ALA A 168 -2.35 -6.48 -5.67
C ALA A 168 -3.76 -6.47 -6.29
N ILE A 169 -4.62 -7.36 -5.80
CA ILE A 169 -5.98 -7.54 -6.29
C ILE A 169 -6.75 -6.22 -6.12
N GLY A 170 -7.33 -5.74 -7.22
CA GLY A 170 -8.04 -4.46 -7.30
C GLY A 170 -7.33 -3.37 -8.07
N SER A 171 -6.06 -3.60 -8.47
CA SER A 171 -5.32 -2.68 -9.35
C SER A 171 -6.01 -2.47 -10.71
N GLY A 172 -6.69 -3.49 -11.26
CA GLY A 172 -7.45 -3.38 -12.51
C GLY A 172 -8.88 -2.83 -12.37
N TRP A 173 -9.22 -2.18 -11.25
CA TRP A 173 -10.56 -1.62 -11.05
C TRP A 173 -10.75 -0.35 -11.89
N THR A 174 -11.85 -0.29 -12.63
CA THR A 174 -12.26 0.84 -13.47
C THR A 174 -13.70 1.26 -13.13
N PRO A 175 -14.09 2.53 -13.36
CA PRO A 175 -15.45 3.01 -13.12
C PRO A 175 -16.53 2.29 -13.94
#